data_AF-A0AAJ4R8G2-F1
#
_entry.id   AF-A0AAJ4R8G2-F1
#
_cell.length_a   1.000
_cell.length_b   1.000
_cell.length_c   1.000
_cell.angle_alpha   90.00
_cell.angle_beta   90.00
_cell.angle_gamma   90.00
#
_symmetry.space_group_name_H-M   'P 1'
#
loop_
_entity.id
_entity.type
_entity.pdbx_description
1 polymer ?
#
loop_
_entity_poly.entity_id
_entity_poly.type
_entity_poly.pdbx_seq_one_letter_code
_entity_poly.pdbx_strand_id
1 'polypeptide(L)'
;MSEEPLKLLSLSARAARALDGSALADAVAYADPDGVWLPDSTPEARAYATVRDAVSVPVVHPQLGRDGDSVVRHARVDGELVAVTPDAVPDFDVLTVQSSAVLDDLAAAVETGERRPAGERTLLVVPGLGVETDATSLAATLTAGEELARVQRAAETPMTVLAGDLPAGYHHDWTLEETTVPVYGCGPPPGHGETPTFAALRCVPAGSVAATPMRTSQFGLRALAGIGATTATRLRDRGLESRTDVRETPVRDLVDVSGVSRANAERMHAHAEVLATGDPLRLTNETLPVTRDDRPPVCLDIETDGLSPTIIWQIGVYDPHDDSYQSFVERENPDDPGTIIEAFLDWFLATHADRTVLTWNGYRFDYPELERFIEKYAPHYAEAWDDVWTYDLYKWAVRDENALLPGRTNKLDDVAAALSFEGADTGLSGAQTAAAYQRFMRTGDPSTVAWERHERYCEDDCRALWHVYAAIRDAGRRATTDAATDSGGTQAGLGDF
;
A
#
# COMPACT_ATOMS: atom_id res chain seq x y z
N MET A 1 6.28 12.13 -22.03
CA MET A 1 5.73 10.76 -21.97
C MET A 1 6.01 10.29 -20.56
N SER A 2 5.00 9.95 -19.76
CA SER A 2 5.26 9.38 -18.43
C SER A 2 5.77 7.97 -18.64
N GLU A 3 7.05 7.74 -18.35
CA GLU A 3 7.64 6.41 -18.43
C GLU A 3 7.03 5.52 -17.35
N GLU A 4 6.61 4.33 -17.75
CA GLU A 4 5.92 3.38 -16.88
C GLU A 4 6.88 2.86 -15.81
N PRO A 5 6.48 2.83 -14.52
CA PRO A 5 7.34 2.35 -13.44
C PRO A 5 7.65 0.85 -13.58
N LEU A 6 8.81 0.44 -13.07
CA LEU A 6 9.12 -0.96 -12.80
C LEU A 6 8.42 -1.38 -11.50
N LYS A 7 7.63 -2.45 -11.55
CA LYS A 7 6.91 -3.03 -10.41
C LYS A 7 7.61 -4.31 -9.94
N LEU A 8 8.00 -4.38 -8.68
CA LEU A 8 8.63 -5.57 -8.10
C LEU A 8 7.84 -6.06 -6.88
N LEU A 9 7.79 -7.37 -6.66
CA LEU A 9 7.28 -7.94 -5.42
C LEU A 9 8.44 -8.46 -4.58
N SER A 10 8.80 -7.74 -3.52
CA SER A 10 9.82 -8.20 -2.57
C SER A 10 9.20 -9.11 -1.53
N LEU A 11 9.54 -10.40 -1.60
CA LEU A 11 8.93 -11.48 -0.83
C LEU A 11 10.00 -12.22 -0.04
N SER A 12 10.04 -12.02 1.29
CA SER A 12 10.96 -12.77 2.15
C SER A 12 10.66 -14.28 2.11
N ALA A 13 11.67 -15.11 2.32
CA ALA A 13 11.52 -16.56 2.41
C ALA A 13 10.52 -16.97 3.51
N ARG A 14 10.47 -16.19 4.61
CA ARG A 14 9.47 -16.38 5.67
C ARG A 14 8.05 -16.13 5.18
N ALA A 15 7.81 -15.08 4.40
CA ALA A 15 6.51 -14.79 3.81
C ALA A 15 6.13 -15.85 2.75
N ALA A 16 7.08 -16.23 1.89
CA ALA A 16 6.89 -17.27 0.88
C ALA A 16 6.45 -18.61 1.47
N ARG A 17 6.99 -19.01 2.64
CA ARG A 17 6.58 -20.24 3.34
C ARG A 17 5.24 -20.15 4.03
N ALA A 18 4.78 -18.94 4.36
CA ALA A 18 3.52 -18.71 5.06
C ALA A 18 2.33 -18.58 4.09
N LEU A 19 2.60 -18.25 2.83
CA LEU A 19 1.62 -18.26 1.75
C LEU A 19 1.61 -19.65 1.10
N ASP A 20 0.42 -20.18 0.89
CA ASP A 20 0.24 -21.33 0.00
C ASP A 20 0.26 -20.89 -1.47
N GLY A 21 0.25 -21.85 -2.41
CA GLY A 21 0.34 -21.53 -3.85
C GLY A 21 -0.78 -20.62 -4.34
N SER A 22 -2.02 -20.82 -3.86
CA SER A 22 -3.15 -19.96 -4.21
C SER A 22 -2.98 -18.54 -3.68
N ALA A 23 -2.49 -18.39 -2.44
CA ALA A 23 -2.25 -17.10 -1.81
C ALA A 23 -1.04 -16.38 -2.40
N LEU A 24 -0.03 -17.11 -2.88
CA LEU A 24 1.10 -16.57 -3.66
C LEU A 24 0.63 -16.03 -5.01
N ALA A 25 -0.12 -16.84 -5.78
CA ALA A 25 -0.70 -16.41 -7.04
C ALA A 25 -1.62 -15.19 -6.83
N ASP A 26 -2.39 -15.18 -5.75
CA ASP A 26 -3.26 -14.07 -5.38
C ASP A 26 -2.49 -12.79 -5.04
N ALA A 27 -1.37 -12.91 -4.33
CA ALA A 27 -0.48 -11.78 -4.02
C ALA A 27 0.21 -11.23 -5.28
N VAL A 28 0.66 -12.09 -6.19
CA VAL A 28 1.22 -11.68 -7.48
C VAL A 28 0.16 -11.00 -8.34
N ALA A 29 -1.05 -11.55 -8.44
CA ALA A 29 -2.13 -10.95 -9.21
C ALA A 29 -2.56 -9.57 -8.66
N TYR A 30 -2.50 -9.38 -7.34
CA TYR A 30 -2.78 -8.08 -6.72
C TYR A 30 -1.65 -7.07 -6.93
N ALA A 31 -0.39 -7.48 -6.77
CA ALA A 31 0.75 -6.58 -6.92
C ALA A 31 1.08 -6.27 -8.39
N ASP A 32 0.64 -7.13 -9.32
CA ASP A 32 0.93 -7.06 -10.76
C ASP A 32 2.42 -6.75 -11.04
N PRO A 33 3.37 -7.53 -10.49
CA PRO A 33 4.78 -7.20 -10.59
C PRO A 33 5.38 -7.67 -11.92
N ASP A 34 6.36 -6.93 -12.43
CA ASP A 34 7.23 -7.37 -13.53
C ASP A 34 8.13 -8.54 -13.11
N GLY A 35 8.35 -8.72 -11.80
CA GLY A 35 9.08 -9.85 -11.24
C GLY A 35 8.98 -9.95 -9.70
N VAL A 36 9.20 -11.16 -9.18
CA VAL A 36 9.26 -11.44 -7.73
C VAL A 36 10.71 -11.54 -7.29
N TRP A 37 11.02 -10.88 -6.19
CA TRP A 37 12.34 -10.80 -5.61
C TRP A 37 12.39 -11.46 -4.23
N LEU A 38 13.39 -12.29 -3.96
CA LEU A 38 13.67 -12.83 -2.62
C LEU A 38 14.89 -12.10 -2.01
N PRO A 39 14.68 -11.12 -1.09
CA PRO A 39 15.74 -10.24 -0.61
C PRO A 39 16.63 -10.85 0.48
N ASP A 40 16.29 -12.04 0.99
CA ASP A 40 16.89 -12.63 2.17
C ASP A 40 18.42 -12.75 2.07
N SER A 41 19.17 -12.26 3.05
CA SER A 41 20.64 -12.33 3.06
C SER A 41 21.24 -13.74 3.00
N THR A 42 20.42 -14.78 3.21
CA THR A 42 20.83 -16.18 3.17
C THR A 42 20.18 -16.93 2.01
N PRO A 43 20.87 -17.92 1.39
CA PRO A 43 20.29 -18.71 0.32
C PRO A 43 19.06 -19.53 0.76
N GLU A 44 17.92 -19.32 0.10
CA GLU A 44 16.63 -19.89 0.48
C GLU A 44 15.99 -20.71 -0.65
N ALA A 45 16.70 -21.75 -1.10
CA ALA A 45 16.35 -22.57 -2.27
C ALA A 45 14.93 -23.18 -2.25
N ARG A 46 14.41 -23.52 -1.06
CA ARG A 46 13.05 -24.06 -0.93
C ARG A 46 12.00 -22.97 -1.17
N ALA A 47 12.18 -21.79 -0.58
CA ALA A 47 11.27 -20.67 -0.79
C ALA A 47 11.30 -20.25 -2.27
N TYR A 48 12.50 -20.19 -2.87
CA TYR A 48 12.65 -19.93 -4.30
C TYR A 48 11.83 -20.89 -5.17
N ALA A 49 11.98 -22.21 -4.95
CA ALA A 49 11.23 -23.21 -5.70
C ALA A 49 9.72 -23.07 -5.49
N THR A 50 9.27 -22.90 -4.25
CA THR A 50 7.84 -22.70 -3.93
C THR A 50 7.25 -21.51 -4.69
N VAL A 51 7.94 -20.36 -4.69
CA VAL A 51 7.46 -19.15 -5.38
C VAL A 51 7.46 -19.37 -6.88
N ARG A 52 8.57 -19.84 -7.45
CA ARG A 52 8.71 -20.11 -8.89
C ARG A 52 7.65 -21.07 -9.42
N ASP A 53 7.31 -22.11 -8.65
CA ASP A 53 6.33 -23.11 -9.08
C ASP A 53 4.88 -22.60 -8.94
N ALA A 54 4.64 -21.53 -8.16
CA ALA A 54 3.32 -20.98 -7.89
C ALA A 54 2.94 -19.76 -8.75
N VAL A 55 3.91 -19.11 -9.40
CA VAL A 55 3.70 -17.82 -10.09
C VAL A 55 4.18 -17.88 -11.53
N SER A 56 3.58 -17.09 -12.42
CA SER A 56 3.95 -17.04 -13.84
C SER A 56 5.04 -16.03 -14.16
N VAL A 57 5.29 -15.06 -13.27
CA VAL A 57 6.28 -14.00 -13.46
C VAL A 57 7.70 -14.47 -13.08
N PRO A 58 8.75 -13.83 -13.63
CA PRO A 58 10.13 -14.16 -13.27
C PRO A 58 10.40 -14.05 -11.76
N VAL A 59 11.12 -15.03 -11.21
CA VAL A 59 11.55 -15.02 -9.80
C VAL A 59 13.07 -14.89 -9.73
N VAL A 60 13.53 -13.87 -9.02
CA VAL A 60 14.94 -13.53 -8.83
C VAL A 60 15.35 -13.79 -7.37
N HIS A 61 16.42 -14.56 -7.20
CA HIS A 61 17.02 -14.88 -5.90
C HIS A 61 18.55 -14.83 -6.05
N PRO A 62 19.19 -13.66 -5.92
CA PRO A 62 20.60 -13.46 -6.31
C PRO A 62 21.59 -14.40 -5.62
N GLN A 63 21.33 -14.73 -4.36
CA GLN A 63 22.14 -15.55 -3.44
C GLN A 63 22.34 -16.99 -3.96
N LEU A 64 21.41 -17.51 -4.77
CA LEU A 64 21.52 -18.84 -5.39
C LEU A 64 22.42 -18.85 -6.63
N GLY A 65 22.73 -17.67 -7.18
CA GLY A 65 23.54 -17.51 -8.39
C GLY A 65 22.87 -18.07 -9.65
N ARG A 66 23.39 -17.66 -10.81
CA ARG A 66 23.19 -18.36 -12.09
C ARG A 66 24.56 -18.57 -12.71
N ASP A 67 24.88 -19.82 -13.05
CA ASP A 67 26.08 -20.17 -13.81
C ASP A 67 27.43 -19.64 -13.26
N GLY A 68 27.49 -19.34 -11.95
CA GLY A 68 28.67 -18.80 -11.28
C GLY A 68 28.77 -17.27 -11.25
N ASP A 69 27.81 -16.55 -11.85
CA ASP A 69 27.77 -15.09 -11.84
C ASP A 69 27.33 -14.56 -10.46
N SER A 70 28.18 -13.72 -9.87
CA SER A 70 27.91 -13.01 -8.61
C SER A 70 27.14 -11.70 -8.80
N VAL A 71 27.07 -11.20 -10.05
CA VAL A 71 26.34 -9.99 -10.43
C VAL A 71 25.52 -10.23 -11.70
N VAL A 72 24.19 -10.17 -11.59
CA VAL A 72 23.28 -10.37 -12.74
C VAL A 72 22.58 -9.05 -13.08
N ARG A 73 22.56 -8.71 -14.37
CA ARG A 73 21.80 -7.57 -14.91
C ARG A 73 20.43 -8.04 -15.37
N HIS A 74 19.40 -7.27 -15.04
CA HIS A 74 18.03 -7.49 -15.50
C HIS A 74 17.49 -6.25 -16.20
N ALA A 75 16.54 -6.49 -17.11
CA ALA A 75 15.83 -5.49 -17.87
C ALA A 75 14.33 -5.83 -17.91
N ARG A 76 13.48 -4.83 -18.10
CA ARG A 76 12.07 -5.05 -18.42
C ARG A 76 11.94 -5.32 -19.93
N VAL A 77 11.43 -6.48 -20.31
CA VAL A 77 11.16 -6.87 -21.70
C VAL A 77 9.74 -7.44 -21.76
N ASP A 78 8.89 -6.86 -22.61
CA ASP A 78 7.48 -7.26 -22.75
C ASP A 78 6.71 -7.31 -21.42
N GLY A 79 7.01 -6.39 -20.50
CA GLY A 79 6.37 -6.31 -19.18
C GLY A 79 6.93 -7.28 -18.13
N GLU A 80 8.02 -8.00 -18.43
CA GLU A 80 8.63 -8.95 -17.50
C GLU A 80 10.10 -8.61 -17.21
N LEU A 81 10.54 -8.90 -15.99
CA LEU A 81 11.94 -8.73 -15.58
C LEU A 81 12.78 -9.92 -16.03
N VAL A 82 13.62 -9.72 -17.04
CA VAL A 82 14.47 -10.78 -17.62
C VAL A 82 15.94 -10.50 -17.38
N ALA A 83 16.72 -11.56 -17.14
CA ALA A 83 18.17 -11.45 -17.10
C ALA A 83 18.70 -11.18 -18.51
N VAL A 84 19.59 -10.20 -18.64
CA VAL A 84 20.18 -9.78 -19.93
C VAL A 84 21.70 -9.82 -19.88
N THR A 85 22.32 -9.84 -21.06
CA THR A 85 23.78 -9.79 -21.17
C THR A 85 24.34 -8.49 -20.57
N PRO A 86 25.57 -8.48 -20.02
CA PRO A 86 26.18 -7.28 -19.47
C PRO A 86 26.26 -6.10 -20.44
N ASP A 87 26.32 -6.35 -21.75
CA ASP A 87 26.40 -5.31 -22.80
C ASP A 87 25.02 -4.74 -23.22
N ALA A 88 23.92 -5.26 -22.68
CA ALA A 88 22.59 -4.74 -22.99
C ALA A 88 22.43 -3.32 -22.41
N VAL A 89 21.71 -2.46 -23.16
CA VAL A 89 21.35 -1.09 -22.75
C VAL A 89 19.84 -1.05 -22.54
N PRO A 90 19.35 -1.42 -21.35
CA PRO A 90 17.92 -1.46 -21.09
C PRO A 90 17.38 -0.08 -20.73
N ASP A 91 16.07 0.12 -20.93
CA ASP A 91 15.37 1.32 -20.45
C ASP A 91 15.33 1.37 -18.91
N PHE A 92 15.27 0.21 -18.25
CA PHE A 92 15.47 0.05 -16.80
C PHE A 92 16.65 -0.89 -16.51
N ASP A 93 17.70 -0.38 -15.86
CA ASP A 93 18.84 -1.19 -15.45
C ASP A 93 18.72 -1.62 -13.99
N VAL A 94 18.54 -2.92 -13.80
CA VAL A 94 18.49 -3.54 -12.48
C VAL A 94 19.70 -4.45 -12.31
N LEU A 95 20.62 -4.04 -11.45
CA LEU A 95 21.77 -4.83 -11.04
C LEU A 95 21.46 -5.56 -9.73
N THR A 96 21.84 -6.82 -9.70
CA THR A 96 21.57 -7.73 -8.59
C THR A 96 22.87 -8.36 -8.17
N VAL A 97 23.20 -8.26 -6.89
CA VAL A 97 24.44 -8.84 -6.36
C VAL A 97 24.11 -10.00 -5.44
N GLN A 98 24.99 -11.00 -5.40
CA GLN A 98 24.81 -12.18 -4.54
C GLN A 98 24.86 -11.82 -3.05
N SER A 99 25.69 -10.84 -2.68
CA SER A 99 25.83 -10.30 -1.33
C SER A 99 26.57 -8.95 -1.37
N SER A 100 26.67 -8.25 -0.24
CA SER A 100 27.51 -7.04 -0.16
C SER A 100 29.00 -7.31 -0.42
N ALA A 101 29.49 -8.55 -0.24
CA ALA A 101 30.91 -8.89 -0.41
C ALA A 101 31.42 -8.78 -1.85
N VAL A 102 30.53 -8.67 -2.85
CA VAL A 102 30.90 -8.58 -4.27
C VAL A 102 30.84 -7.15 -4.82
N LEU A 103 30.56 -6.16 -3.96
CA LEU A 103 30.46 -4.76 -4.36
C LEU A 103 31.82 -4.17 -4.79
N ASP A 104 32.92 -4.62 -4.19
CA ASP A 104 34.27 -4.18 -4.62
C ASP A 104 34.62 -4.69 -6.02
N ASP A 105 34.30 -5.95 -6.31
CA ASP A 105 34.48 -6.53 -7.66
C ASP A 105 33.58 -5.81 -8.67
N LEU A 106 32.36 -5.44 -8.27
CA LEU A 106 31.45 -4.64 -9.10
C LEU A 106 32.03 -3.25 -9.38
N ALA A 107 32.56 -2.56 -8.37
CA ALA A 107 33.18 -1.25 -8.55
C ALA A 107 34.34 -1.35 -9.56
N ALA A 108 35.22 -2.34 -9.39
CA ALA A 108 36.35 -2.57 -10.31
C ALA A 108 35.87 -2.85 -11.75
N ALA A 109 34.84 -3.67 -11.93
CA ALA A 109 34.29 -3.96 -13.26
C ALA A 109 33.66 -2.73 -13.94
N VAL A 110 33.10 -1.81 -13.16
CA VAL A 110 32.58 -0.54 -13.67
C VAL A 110 33.73 0.40 -14.04
N GLU A 111 34.76 0.52 -13.19
CA GLU A 111 35.95 1.35 -13.44
C GLU A 111 36.72 0.91 -14.69
N THR A 112 36.85 -0.40 -14.93
CA THR A 112 37.54 -0.94 -16.12
C THR A 112 36.68 -0.90 -17.38
N GLY A 113 35.39 -0.58 -17.25
CA GLY A 113 34.42 -0.57 -18.34
C GLY A 113 33.96 -1.95 -18.79
N GLU A 114 34.30 -3.01 -18.04
CA GLU A 114 33.77 -4.37 -18.24
C GLU A 114 32.26 -4.44 -18.01
N ARG A 115 31.72 -3.55 -17.18
CA ARG A 115 30.29 -3.36 -17.00
C ARG A 115 29.93 -1.88 -17.07
N ARG A 116 28.97 -1.53 -17.92
CA ARG A 116 28.50 -0.15 -18.09
C ARG A 116 27.10 0.01 -17.52
N PRO A 117 26.90 0.77 -16.43
CA PRO A 117 25.57 1.15 -15.95
C PRO A 117 24.74 1.81 -17.07
N ALA A 118 23.41 1.70 -17.04
CA ALA A 118 22.57 2.38 -18.03
C ALA A 118 22.63 3.92 -17.93
N GLY A 119 22.08 4.57 -18.96
CA GLY A 119 22.29 5.99 -19.25
C GLY A 119 21.61 6.98 -18.31
N GLU A 120 20.51 6.62 -17.64
CA GLU A 120 19.80 7.56 -16.74
C GLU A 120 19.98 7.22 -15.26
N ARG A 121 19.68 5.98 -14.86
CA ARG A 121 19.82 5.52 -13.47
C ARG A 121 19.86 3.99 -13.40
N THR A 122 20.55 3.47 -12.38
CA THR A 122 20.63 2.03 -12.10
C THR A 122 20.02 1.71 -10.74
N LEU A 123 19.17 0.69 -10.68
CA LEU A 123 18.69 0.08 -9.44
C LEU A 123 19.66 -1.03 -9.02
N LEU A 124 20.31 -0.88 -7.87
CA LEU A 124 21.22 -1.87 -7.32
C LEU A 124 20.56 -2.59 -6.14
N VAL A 125 20.28 -3.88 -6.29
CA VAL A 125 19.70 -4.68 -5.20
C VAL A 125 20.79 -5.42 -4.47
N VAL A 126 20.88 -5.16 -3.16
CA VAL A 126 21.93 -5.72 -2.28
C VAL A 126 21.27 -6.52 -1.16
N PRO A 127 21.26 -7.86 -1.28
CA PRO A 127 20.89 -8.73 -0.17
C PRO A 127 21.77 -8.48 1.06
N GLY A 128 21.19 -8.47 2.26
CA GLY A 128 21.95 -8.30 3.49
C GLY A 128 22.40 -6.88 3.80
N LEU A 129 22.04 -5.89 2.98
CA LEU A 129 22.31 -4.49 3.27
C LEU A 129 21.39 -4.01 4.39
N GLY A 130 21.99 -3.59 5.50
CA GLY A 130 21.33 -3.14 6.71
C GLY A 130 21.95 -1.86 7.29
N VAL A 131 21.50 -1.48 8.47
CA VAL A 131 22.03 -0.35 9.24
C VAL A 131 22.40 -0.84 10.63
N GLU A 132 23.62 -0.58 11.04
CA GLU A 132 24.09 -0.77 12.42
C GLU A 132 23.88 0.52 13.21
N THR A 133 23.42 0.41 14.45
CA THR A 133 23.23 1.55 15.34
C THR A 133 24.10 1.43 16.58
N ASP A 134 24.78 2.52 16.93
CA ASP A 134 25.49 2.66 18.19
C ASP A 134 24.67 3.56 19.11
N ALA A 135 23.98 2.93 20.07
CA ALA A 135 23.17 3.63 21.05
C ALA A 135 23.98 4.57 21.98
N THR A 136 25.31 4.38 22.08
CA THR A 136 26.17 5.22 22.91
C THR A 136 26.47 6.55 22.22
N SER A 137 26.82 6.50 20.94
CA SER A 137 27.12 7.70 20.14
C SER A 137 25.88 8.27 19.43
N LEU A 138 24.73 7.57 19.48
CA LEU A 138 23.52 7.87 18.72
C LEU A 138 23.80 7.96 17.21
N ALA A 139 24.75 7.16 16.73
CA ALA A 139 25.13 7.10 15.33
C ALA A 139 24.51 5.87 14.64
N ALA A 140 24.27 6.01 13.35
CA ALA A 140 23.85 4.92 12.47
C ALA A 140 24.85 4.80 11.33
N THR A 141 25.22 3.58 10.97
CA THR A 141 26.14 3.28 9.87
C THR A 141 25.52 2.28 8.92
N LEU A 142 25.52 2.59 7.63
CA LEU A 142 25.11 1.67 6.58
C LEU A 142 26.15 0.55 6.44
N THR A 143 25.73 -0.71 6.53
CA THR A 143 26.65 -1.83 6.31
C THR A 143 27.15 -1.79 4.86
N ALA A 144 28.45 -2.01 4.62
CA ALA A 144 29.05 -1.90 3.28
C ALA A 144 28.95 -0.50 2.63
N GLY A 145 28.91 0.56 3.44
CA GLY A 145 28.82 1.95 2.93
C GLY A 145 30.04 2.39 2.13
N GLU A 146 31.25 1.95 2.49
CA GLU A 146 32.47 2.29 1.74
C GLU A 146 32.49 1.67 0.34
N GLU A 147 32.06 0.41 0.24
CA GLU A 147 31.92 -0.35 -1.00
C GLU A 147 30.87 0.32 -1.91
N LEU A 148 29.72 0.71 -1.35
CA LEU A 148 28.69 1.43 -2.11
C LEU A 148 29.18 2.80 -2.60
N ALA A 149 29.94 3.53 -1.80
CA ALA A 149 30.56 4.79 -2.22
C ALA A 149 31.52 4.57 -3.40
N ARG A 150 32.33 3.50 -3.37
CA ARG A 150 33.21 3.11 -4.49
C ARG A 150 32.41 2.80 -5.76
N VAL A 151 31.36 1.97 -5.67
CA VAL A 151 30.49 1.66 -6.82
C VAL A 151 29.85 2.94 -7.39
N GLN A 152 29.32 3.81 -6.53
CA GLN A 152 28.67 5.05 -6.99
C GLN A 152 29.66 6.04 -7.62
N ARG A 153 30.90 6.12 -7.13
CA ARG A 153 31.96 6.95 -7.74
C ARG A 153 32.46 6.39 -9.07
N ALA A 154 32.51 5.06 -9.19
CA ALA A 154 32.85 4.38 -10.43
C ALA A 154 31.76 4.56 -11.51
N ALA A 155 30.49 4.62 -11.10
CA ALA A 155 29.36 4.81 -12.00
C ALA A 155 29.26 6.27 -12.49
N GLU A 156 29.13 6.46 -13.80
CA GLU A 156 28.85 7.78 -14.39
C GLU A 156 27.42 8.27 -14.08
N THR A 157 26.51 7.34 -13.77
CA THR A 157 25.10 7.62 -13.49
C THR A 157 24.74 7.38 -12.02
N PRO A 158 23.78 8.13 -11.47
CA PRO A 158 23.30 7.90 -10.11
C PRO A 158 22.76 6.48 -9.95
N MET A 159 23.01 5.85 -8.80
CA MET A 159 22.41 4.60 -8.40
C MET A 159 21.33 4.82 -7.35
N THR A 160 20.39 3.90 -7.28
CA THR A 160 19.44 3.78 -6.18
C THR A 160 19.51 2.37 -5.64
N VAL A 161 19.71 2.25 -4.33
CA VAL A 161 19.98 0.96 -3.69
C VAL A 161 18.70 0.40 -3.08
N LEU A 162 18.38 -0.85 -3.40
CA LEU A 162 17.33 -1.64 -2.78
C LEU A 162 17.96 -2.59 -1.75
N ALA A 163 17.76 -2.29 -0.46
CA ALA A 163 18.41 -2.94 0.67
C ALA A 163 17.55 -4.08 1.24
N GLY A 164 18.06 -5.31 1.16
CA GLY A 164 17.29 -6.51 1.50
C GLY A 164 17.02 -6.72 2.99
N ASP A 165 17.88 -6.24 3.88
CA ASP A 165 17.72 -6.39 5.34
C ASP A 165 17.07 -5.14 5.98
N LEU A 166 16.87 -4.08 5.20
CA LEU A 166 16.12 -2.90 5.64
C LEU A 166 14.64 -3.05 5.34
N PRO A 167 13.77 -2.60 6.25
CA PRO A 167 12.34 -2.79 6.11
C PRO A 167 11.75 -2.04 4.92
N ALA A 168 10.77 -2.63 4.25
CA ALA A 168 9.96 -1.95 3.24
C ALA A 168 9.37 -0.65 3.81
N GLY A 169 9.59 0.46 3.11
CA GLY A 169 9.23 1.80 3.55
C GLY A 169 10.38 2.58 4.21
N TYR A 170 11.51 1.93 4.52
CA TYR A 170 12.74 2.65 4.85
C TYR A 170 13.21 3.44 3.63
N HIS A 171 13.56 4.71 3.86
CA HIS A 171 14.22 5.55 2.88
C HIS A 171 15.21 6.46 3.60
N HIS A 172 16.44 6.53 3.09
CA HIS A 172 17.44 7.48 3.56
C HIS A 172 18.45 7.80 2.45
N ASP A 173 18.74 9.08 2.27
CA ASP A 173 19.85 9.56 1.44
C ASP A 173 21.13 9.54 2.27
N TRP A 174 21.96 8.51 2.08
CA TRP A 174 23.22 8.37 2.81
C TRP A 174 24.33 9.19 2.15
N THR A 175 24.96 10.09 2.91
CA THR A 175 26.20 10.75 2.47
C THR A 175 27.40 9.88 2.84
N LEU A 176 28.01 9.26 1.85
CA LEU A 176 29.15 8.33 1.96
C LEU A 176 30.33 8.90 1.17
N GLU A 177 31.44 9.22 1.83
CA GLU A 177 32.65 9.75 1.18
C GLU A 177 32.36 10.87 0.15
N GLU A 178 31.58 11.88 0.56
CA GLU A 178 31.15 13.03 -0.28
C GLU A 178 30.11 12.72 -1.37
N THR A 179 29.68 11.46 -1.48
CA THR A 179 28.68 11.01 -2.46
C THR A 179 27.35 10.73 -1.76
N THR A 180 26.23 11.06 -2.40
CA THR A 180 24.90 10.72 -1.87
C THR A 180 24.38 9.45 -2.53
N VAL A 181 24.01 8.46 -1.72
CA VAL A 181 23.42 7.19 -2.18
C VAL A 181 22.01 7.05 -1.58
N PRO A 182 20.95 7.17 -2.39
CA PRO A 182 19.58 6.86 -1.97
C PRO A 182 19.43 5.37 -1.67
N VAL A 183 19.02 5.04 -0.44
CA VAL A 183 18.79 3.66 0.00
C VAL A 183 17.33 3.49 0.38
N TYR A 184 16.69 2.49 -0.24
CA TYR A 184 15.32 2.07 0.06
C TYR A 184 15.31 0.65 0.60
N GLY A 185 14.59 0.41 1.70
CA GLY A 185 14.42 -0.93 2.22
C GLY A 185 13.43 -1.72 1.37
N CYS A 186 13.75 -2.99 1.08
CA CYS A 186 12.87 -3.95 0.43
C CYS A 186 12.65 -5.22 1.27
N GLY A 187 13.31 -5.33 2.42
CA GLY A 187 13.11 -6.40 3.39
C GLY A 187 11.74 -6.34 4.09
N PRO A 188 11.41 -7.37 4.89
CA PRO A 188 10.19 -7.35 5.68
C PRO A 188 10.19 -6.15 6.65
N PRO A 189 9.10 -5.36 6.76
CA PRO A 189 9.01 -4.27 7.73
C PRO A 189 9.29 -4.75 9.17
N PRO A 190 9.84 -3.90 10.06
CA PRO A 190 10.16 -4.32 11.41
C PRO A 190 8.83 -4.55 12.13
N GLY A 191 8.61 -5.77 12.61
CA GLY A 191 7.35 -6.13 13.24
C GLY A 191 7.57 -6.82 14.57
N HIS A 192 7.12 -6.19 15.66
CA HIS A 192 6.63 -6.93 16.82
C HIS A 192 5.26 -7.53 16.45
N GLY A 193 5.25 -8.76 15.93
CA GLY A 193 4.01 -9.48 15.58
C GLY A 193 4.23 -10.71 14.71
N GLU A 194 3.43 -11.76 14.93
CA GLU A 194 3.66 -13.12 14.40
C GLU A 194 3.43 -13.29 12.89
N THR A 195 2.74 -12.36 12.22
CA THR A 195 2.34 -12.50 10.81
C THR A 195 3.44 -12.01 9.86
N PRO A 196 4.01 -12.87 9.00
CA PRO A 196 5.01 -12.45 8.03
C PRO A 196 4.48 -11.37 7.08
N THR A 197 5.39 -10.46 6.71
CA THR A 197 5.16 -9.31 5.83
C THR A 197 6.07 -9.35 4.61
N PHE A 198 5.65 -8.66 3.55
CA PHE A 198 6.36 -8.50 2.28
C PHE A 198 5.91 -7.18 1.64
N ALA A 199 6.44 -6.79 0.47
CA ALA A 199 6.08 -5.49 -0.12
C ALA A 199 6.07 -5.49 -1.64
N ALA A 200 5.14 -4.72 -2.20
CA ALA A 200 5.15 -4.33 -3.61
C ALA A 200 5.95 -3.03 -3.72
N LEU A 201 6.84 -2.95 -4.69
CA LEU A 201 7.73 -1.83 -4.94
C LEU A 201 7.38 -1.24 -6.30
N ARG A 202 7.13 0.06 -6.35
CA ARG A 202 6.99 0.84 -7.59
C ARG A 202 8.24 1.69 -7.74
N CYS A 203 9.14 1.27 -8.62
CA CYS A 203 10.40 1.95 -8.91
C CYS A 203 10.23 2.82 -10.16
N VAL A 204 10.34 4.13 -10.03
CA VAL A 204 10.28 5.03 -11.20
C VAL A 204 11.67 5.23 -11.81
N PRO A 205 11.80 5.57 -13.11
CA PRO A 205 13.09 5.78 -13.76
C PRO A 205 13.95 6.86 -13.08
N ALA A 206 13.29 7.89 -12.55
CA ALA A 206 13.92 8.95 -11.75
C ALA A 206 14.53 8.44 -10.42
N GLY A 207 14.32 7.17 -10.07
CA GLY A 207 14.96 6.46 -8.95
C GLY A 207 14.30 6.59 -7.60
N SER A 208 13.09 7.16 -7.52
CA SER A 208 12.32 7.00 -6.29
C SER A 208 11.62 5.65 -6.28
N VAL A 209 11.45 5.11 -5.06
CA VAL A 209 10.81 3.81 -4.85
C VAL A 209 9.69 3.99 -3.84
N ALA A 210 8.47 3.66 -4.25
CA ALA A 210 7.33 3.56 -3.34
C ALA A 210 7.20 2.11 -2.90
N ALA A 211 7.10 1.87 -1.60
CA ALA A 211 6.92 0.53 -1.04
C ALA A 211 5.55 0.41 -0.37
N THR A 212 4.77 -0.57 -0.80
CA THR A 212 3.47 -0.91 -0.21
C THR A 212 3.61 -2.18 0.61
N PRO A 213 3.75 -2.08 1.95
CA PRO A 213 3.85 -3.25 2.81
C PRO A 213 2.54 -4.02 2.84
N MET A 214 2.66 -5.34 2.82
CA MET A 214 1.60 -6.33 2.75
C MET A 214 1.78 -7.39 3.84
N ARG A 215 0.67 -7.95 4.30
CA ARG A 215 0.61 -9.04 5.28
C ARG A 215 0.12 -10.30 4.59
N THR A 216 0.71 -11.44 4.94
CA THR A 216 0.25 -12.75 4.45
C THR A 216 -1.19 -13.09 4.81
N SER A 217 -1.79 -12.39 5.78
CA SER A 217 -3.21 -12.50 6.12
C SER A 217 -4.17 -11.85 5.12
N GLN A 218 -3.67 -11.07 4.15
CA GLN A 218 -4.49 -10.34 3.18
C GLN A 218 -4.74 -11.11 1.88
N PHE A 219 -4.23 -12.34 1.75
CA PHE A 219 -4.25 -13.09 0.50
C PHE A 219 -4.84 -14.49 0.66
N GLY A 220 -5.31 -15.04 -0.46
CA GLY A 220 -5.94 -16.35 -0.52
C GLY A 220 -7.20 -16.41 0.35
N LEU A 221 -7.44 -17.55 1.01
CA LEU A 221 -8.59 -17.72 1.90
C LEU A 221 -8.65 -16.69 3.04
N ARG A 222 -7.50 -16.25 3.56
CA ARG A 222 -7.44 -15.33 4.70
C ARG A 222 -7.87 -13.90 4.36
N ALA A 223 -7.97 -13.57 3.07
CA ALA A 223 -8.57 -12.32 2.61
C ALA A 223 -10.08 -12.27 2.87
N LEU A 224 -10.75 -13.43 3.00
CA LEU A 224 -12.19 -13.49 3.26
C LEU A 224 -12.52 -13.14 4.71
N ALA A 225 -13.68 -12.51 4.90
CA ALA A 225 -14.10 -12.03 6.19
C ALA A 225 -14.48 -13.25 7.05
N GLY A 226 -13.98 -13.29 8.28
CA GLY A 226 -14.23 -14.43 9.18
C GLY A 226 -13.30 -15.64 8.98
N ILE A 227 -12.27 -15.53 8.13
CA ILE A 227 -11.27 -16.58 7.93
C ILE A 227 -9.92 -16.21 8.56
N GLY A 228 -9.69 -16.71 9.77
CA GLY A 228 -8.37 -16.71 10.42
C GLY A 228 -7.47 -17.85 9.91
N ALA A 229 -6.22 -17.89 10.40
CA ALA A 229 -5.25 -18.92 10.01
C ALA A 229 -5.76 -20.35 10.27
N THR A 230 -6.35 -20.60 11.44
CA THR A 230 -6.91 -21.91 11.81
C THR A 230 -8.06 -22.33 10.89
N THR A 231 -8.97 -21.39 10.58
CA THR A 231 -10.09 -21.66 9.68
C THR A 231 -9.59 -21.96 8.27
N ALA A 232 -8.60 -21.20 7.77
CA ALA A 232 -7.98 -21.45 6.47
C ALA A 232 -7.36 -22.85 6.39
N THR A 233 -6.64 -23.31 7.43
CA THR A 233 -6.12 -24.68 7.46
C THR A 233 -7.24 -25.72 7.38
N ARG A 234 -8.31 -25.56 8.16
CA ARG A 234 -9.44 -26.51 8.16
C ARG A 234 -10.20 -26.56 6.83
N LEU A 235 -10.28 -25.43 6.13
CA LEU A 235 -10.86 -25.37 4.78
C LEU A 235 -9.99 -26.15 3.79
N ARG A 236 -8.66 -25.95 3.83
CA ARG A 236 -7.72 -26.70 2.99
C ARG A 236 -7.72 -28.20 3.30
N ASP A 237 -7.84 -28.60 4.57
CA ASP A 237 -7.99 -30.01 4.95
C ASP A 237 -9.24 -30.67 4.34
N ARG A 238 -10.21 -29.87 3.87
CA ARG A 238 -11.41 -30.30 3.14
C ARG A 238 -11.30 -30.12 1.62
N GLY A 239 -10.13 -29.75 1.11
CA GLY A 239 -9.88 -29.52 -0.32
C GLY A 239 -10.37 -28.17 -0.85
N LEU A 240 -10.72 -27.22 0.05
CA LEU A 240 -11.07 -25.85 -0.33
C LEU A 240 -9.80 -25.01 -0.25
N GLU A 241 -9.19 -24.71 -1.40
CA GLU A 241 -7.88 -24.06 -1.47
C GLU A 241 -7.98 -22.57 -1.80
N SER A 242 -9.05 -22.16 -2.47
CA SER A 242 -9.20 -20.82 -3.05
C SER A 242 -10.48 -20.11 -2.61
N ARG A 243 -10.52 -18.79 -2.84
CA ARG A 243 -11.74 -17.98 -2.64
C ARG A 243 -12.89 -18.43 -3.53
N THR A 244 -12.57 -18.87 -4.75
CA THR A 244 -13.53 -19.48 -5.68
C THR A 244 -14.14 -20.74 -5.08
N ASP A 245 -13.33 -21.62 -4.47
CA ASP A 245 -13.87 -22.83 -3.84
C ASP A 245 -14.86 -22.49 -2.73
N VAL A 246 -14.57 -21.48 -1.90
CA VAL A 246 -15.49 -21.01 -0.85
C VAL A 246 -16.79 -20.44 -1.45
N ARG A 247 -16.71 -19.70 -2.57
CA ARG A 247 -17.88 -19.14 -3.26
C ARG A 247 -18.77 -20.22 -3.87
N GLU A 248 -18.18 -21.23 -4.49
CA GLU A 248 -18.92 -22.31 -5.16
C GLU A 248 -19.42 -23.38 -4.17
N THR A 249 -18.88 -23.41 -2.96
CA THR A 249 -19.29 -24.36 -1.92
C THR A 249 -20.59 -23.91 -1.24
N PRO A 250 -21.63 -24.75 -1.23
CA PRO A 250 -22.86 -24.43 -0.50
C PRO A 250 -22.60 -24.11 0.97
N VAL A 251 -23.28 -23.09 1.50
CA VAL A 251 -23.14 -22.66 2.91
C VAL A 251 -23.32 -23.82 3.89
N ARG A 252 -24.22 -24.77 3.61
CA ARG A 252 -24.44 -25.95 4.48
C ARG A 252 -23.19 -26.82 4.61
N ASP A 253 -22.38 -26.94 3.55
CA ASP A 253 -21.17 -27.76 3.52
C ASP A 253 -20.01 -27.00 4.20
N LEU A 254 -20.00 -25.67 4.11
CA LEU A 254 -19.06 -24.82 4.87
C LEU A 254 -19.29 -24.91 6.39
N VAL A 255 -20.55 -25.09 6.84
CA VAL A 255 -20.89 -25.28 8.25
C VAL A 255 -20.34 -26.60 8.81
N ASP A 256 -20.16 -27.61 7.96
CA ASP A 256 -19.58 -28.89 8.37
C ASP A 256 -18.06 -28.81 8.63
N VAL A 257 -17.44 -27.66 8.36
CA VAL A 257 -16.05 -27.38 8.72
C VAL A 257 -15.98 -27.05 10.20
N SER A 258 -15.19 -27.83 10.96
CA SER A 258 -15.09 -27.68 12.41
C SER A 258 -14.79 -26.25 12.84
N GLY A 259 -15.63 -25.69 13.72
CA GLY A 259 -15.47 -24.33 14.24
C GLY A 259 -15.93 -23.21 13.30
N VAL A 260 -16.59 -23.54 12.18
CA VAL A 260 -17.28 -22.57 11.33
C VAL A 260 -18.76 -22.55 11.73
N SER A 261 -19.25 -21.41 12.21
CA SER A 261 -20.68 -21.21 12.46
C SER A 261 -21.43 -20.90 11.15
N ARG A 262 -22.76 -21.08 11.14
CA ARG A 262 -23.60 -20.68 10.00
C ARG A 262 -23.41 -19.22 9.60
N ALA A 263 -23.42 -18.31 10.59
CA ALA A 263 -23.18 -16.89 10.33
C ALA A 263 -21.80 -16.64 9.71
N ASN A 264 -20.76 -17.36 10.14
CA ASN A 264 -19.43 -17.22 9.57
C ASN A 264 -19.34 -17.80 8.15
N ALA A 265 -20.01 -18.94 7.88
CA ALA A 265 -20.11 -19.54 6.56
C ALA A 265 -20.83 -18.61 5.57
N GLU A 266 -21.95 -18.01 5.98
CA GLU A 266 -22.70 -17.03 5.19
C GLU A 266 -21.84 -15.79 4.91
N ARG A 267 -21.11 -15.29 5.92
CA ARG A 267 -20.23 -14.13 5.78
C ARG A 267 -19.06 -14.38 4.83
N MET A 268 -18.35 -15.51 4.96
CA MET A 268 -17.22 -15.81 4.07
C MET A 268 -17.67 -16.06 2.63
N HIS A 269 -18.82 -16.73 2.44
CA HIS A 269 -19.41 -16.95 1.13
C HIS A 269 -19.86 -15.63 0.50
N ALA A 270 -20.53 -14.76 1.26
CA ALA A 270 -20.93 -13.44 0.77
C ALA A 270 -19.72 -12.57 0.43
N HIS A 271 -18.65 -12.61 1.23
CA HIS A 271 -17.45 -11.84 0.92
C HIS A 271 -16.72 -12.39 -0.31
N ALA A 272 -16.73 -13.71 -0.52
CA ALA A 272 -16.17 -14.30 -1.73
C ALA A 272 -16.92 -13.84 -3.00
N GLU A 273 -18.24 -13.66 -2.91
CA GLU A 273 -19.06 -13.06 -3.97
C GLU A 273 -18.72 -11.58 -4.21
N VAL A 274 -18.61 -10.79 -3.14
CA VAL A 274 -18.25 -9.36 -3.21
C VAL A 274 -16.89 -9.16 -3.87
N LEU A 275 -15.88 -9.96 -3.49
CA LEU A 275 -14.55 -9.90 -4.12
C LEU A 275 -14.54 -10.36 -5.59
N ALA A 276 -15.51 -11.17 -6.00
CA ALA A 276 -15.61 -11.67 -7.37
C ALA A 276 -16.38 -10.75 -8.30
N THR A 277 -17.42 -10.10 -7.79
CA THR A 277 -18.29 -9.18 -8.54
C THR A 277 -17.75 -7.77 -8.58
N GLY A 278 -17.01 -7.35 -7.54
CA GLY A 278 -16.59 -5.97 -7.36
C GLY A 278 -17.68 -5.09 -6.73
N ASP A 279 -18.86 -5.64 -6.43
CA ASP A 279 -19.97 -4.87 -5.86
C ASP A 279 -19.96 -4.97 -4.33
N PRO A 280 -20.06 -3.84 -3.60
CA PRO A 280 -20.18 -3.88 -2.15
C PRO A 280 -21.54 -4.48 -1.75
N LEU A 281 -21.60 -5.04 -0.54
CA LEU A 281 -22.83 -5.61 0.01
C LEU A 281 -23.15 -4.99 1.37
N ARG A 282 -24.34 -4.38 1.50
CA ARG A 282 -24.84 -3.93 2.80
C ARG A 282 -25.41 -5.08 3.61
N LEU A 283 -24.93 -5.21 4.85
CA LEU A 283 -25.30 -6.27 5.79
C LEU A 283 -26.38 -5.83 6.78
N THR A 284 -26.57 -4.53 6.98
CA THR A 284 -27.49 -3.99 7.99
C THR A 284 -28.44 -2.93 7.41
N ASN A 285 -29.45 -2.57 8.22
CA ASN A 285 -30.36 -1.46 7.93
C ASN A 285 -29.84 -0.11 8.45
N GLU A 286 -28.64 -0.06 9.03
CA GLU A 286 -28.06 1.18 9.51
C GLU A 286 -27.98 2.19 8.37
N THR A 287 -28.33 3.44 8.67
CA THR A 287 -28.28 4.52 7.70
C THR A 287 -26.83 4.93 7.50
N LEU A 288 -26.44 5.20 6.25
CA LEU A 288 -25.15 5.81 5.96
C LEU A 288 -25.06 7.20 6.59
N PRO A 289 -23.85 7.72 6.87
CA PRO A 289 -23.68 9.11 7.29
C PRO A 289 -24.32 10.09 6.30
N VAL A 290 -25.24 10.93 6.75
CA VAL A 290 -25.94 11.93 5.93
C VAL A 290 -25.89 13.30 6.57
N THR A 291 -25.96 14.36 5.76
CA THR A 291 -26.21 15.71 6.27
C THR A 291 -27.68 15.85 6.70
N ARG A 292 -27.96 16.70 7.70
CA ARG A 292 -29.33 16.94 8.22
C ARG A 292 -30.32 17.45 7.17
N ASP A 293 -29.84 18.06 6.11
CA ASP A 293 -30.66 18.63 5.03
C ASP A 293 -30.65 17.78 3.75
N ASP A 294 -30.29 16.50 3.88
CA ASP A 294 -30.20 15.50 2.82
C ASP A 294 -29.12 15.79 1.75
N ARG A 295 -28.32 16.85 1.88
CA ARG A 295 -27.13 17.03 1.03
C ARG A 295 -26.12 15.92 1.32
N PRO A 296 -25.32 15.51 0.32
CA PRO A 296 -24.15 14.67 0.56
C PRO A 296 -23.27 15.18 1.71
N PRO A 297 -22.57 14.33 2.47
CA PRO A 297 -21.47 14.83 3.30
C PRO A 297 -20.35 15.40 2.43
N VAL A 298 -19.56 16.33 2.98
CA VAL A 298 -18.29 16.75 2.37
C VAL A 298 -17.19 15.76 2.77
N CYS A 299 -16.30 15.43 1.85
CA CYS A 299 -15.18 14.53 2.10
C CYS A 299 -13.95 15.35 2.50
N LEU A 300 -13.28 14.95 3.57
CA LEU A 300 -12.09 15.62 4.08
C LEU A 300 -10.95 14.62 4.20
N ASP A 301 -9.75 15.09 3.89
CA ASP A 301 -8.48 14.40 4.10
C ASP A 301 -7.38 15.40 4.50
N ILE A 302 -6.39 14.95 5.27
CA ILE A 302 -5.26 15.77 5.71
C ILE A 302 -3.91 15.14 5.39
N GLU A 303 -2.95 15.97 4.99
CA GLU A 303 -1.56 15.55 4.86
C GLU A 303 -0.70 16.12 6.00
N THR A 304 0.19 15.27 6.48
CA THR A 304 1.04 15.55 7.62
C THR A 304 2.51 15.27 7.32
N ASP A 305 3.40 15.77 8.17
CA ASP A 305 4.83 15.42 8.13
C ASP A 305 5.13 14.05 8.73
N GLY A 306 4.12 13.27 9.14
CA GLY A 306 4.26 11.91 9.63
C GLY A 306 3.13 11.50 10.58
N LEU A 307 3.19 10.26 11.10
CA LEU A 307 2.14 9.70 11.96
C LEU A 307 2.06 10.31 13.37
N SER A 308 3.05 11.11 13.77
CA SER A 308 3.05 11.92 14.99
C SER A 308 3.29 13.37 14.57
N PRO A 309 2.26 14.04 14.03
CA PRO A 309 2.49 15.20 13.19
C PRO A 309 2.96 16.42 13.99
N THR A 310 3.96 17.12 13.47
CA THR A 310 4.33 18.45 13.97
C THR A 310 3.59 19.55 13.23
N ILE A 311 3.12 19.25 12.00
CA ILE A 311 2.31 20.13 11.17
C ILE A 311 1.27 19.33 10.36
N ILE A 312 0.06 19.89 10.21
CA ILE A 312 -0.86 19.55 9.11
C ILE A 312 -0.58 20.56 8.01
N TRP A 313 0.11 20.12 6.97
CA TRP A 313 0.60 21.04 5.94
C TRP A 313 -0.31 21.08 4.72
N GLN A 314 -1.25 20.14 4.60
CA GLN A 314 -2.33 20.25 3.64
C GLN A 314 -3.65 19.74 4.22
N ILE A 315 -4.74 20.45 3.93
CA ILE A 315 -6.12 20.01 4.18
C ILE A 315 -6.87 20.09 2.85
N GLY A 316 -7.49 18.98 2.45
CA GLY A 316 -8.36 18.88 1.29
C GLY A 316 -9.82 18.73 1.69
N VAL A 317 -10.72 19.43 1.01
CA VAL A 317 -12.17 19.26 1.17
C VAL A 317 -12.82 19.14 -0.20
N TYR A 318 -13.51 18.03 -0.43
CA TYR A 318 -14.32 17.80 -1.63
C TYR A 318 -15.81 17.87 -1.30
N ASP A 319 -16.55 18.74 -2.00
CA ASP A 319 -18.00 18.79 -1.95
C ASP A 319 -18.62 18.12 -3.19
N PRO A 320 -19.17 16.90 -3.04
CA PRO A 320 -19.82 16.20 -4.14
C PRO A 320 -21.18 16.80 -4.53
N HIS A 321 -21.73 17.76 -3.77
CA HIS A 321 -22.98 18.43 -4.12
C HIS A 321 -22.82 19.33 -5.35
N ASP A 322 -21.70 20.04 -5.46
CA ASP A 322 -21.38 20.95 -6.56
C ASP A 322 -20.10 20.56 -7.34
N ASP A 323 -19.49 19.42 -6.99
CA ASP A 323 -18.26 18.90 -7.57
C ASP A 323 -17.06 19.87 -7.43
N SER A 324 -16.98 20.52 -6.28
CA SER A 324 -15.89 21.45 -5.94
C SER A 324 -14.87 20.83 -4.99
N TYR A 325 -13.59 21.17 -5.20
CA TYR A 325 -12.50 20.81 -4.30
C TYR A 325 -11.78 22.08 -3.86
N GLN A 326 -11.51 22.19 -2.56
CA GLN A 326 -10.74 23.26 -1.95
C GLN A 326 -9.57 22.66 -1.18
N SER A 327 -8.37 23.19 -1.43
CA SER A 327 -7.16 22.86 -0.69
C SER A 327 -6.64 24.05 0.11
N PHE A 328 -5.98 23.75 1.23
CA PHE A 328 -5.19 24.68 2.04
C PHE A 328 -3.81 24.06 2.22
N VAL A 329 -2.72 24.76 1.84
CA VAL A 329 -1.38 24.15 1.69
C VAL A 329 -0.27 25.06 2.23
N GLU A 330 0.67 24.52 3.00
CA GLU A 330 1.78 25.27 3.61
C GLU A 330 2.98 25.21 2.67
N ARG A 331 3.30 26.32 2.03
CA ARG A 331 4.38 26.39 1.03
C ARG A 331 5.55 27.27 1.45
N GLU A 332 5.41 28.03 2.54
CA GLU A 332 6.28 29.15 2.86
C GLU A 332 6.91 29.03 4.25
N ASN A 333 6.11 28.81 5.29
CA ASN A 333 6.53 28.92 6.68
C ASN A 333 6.10 27.72 7.55
N PRO A 334 6.80 26.57 7.46
CA PRO A 334 6.49 25.39 8.25
C PRO A 334 6.62 25.57 9.77
N ASP A 335 7.29 26.65 10.22
CA ASP A 335 7.41 27.00 11.64
C ASP A 335 6.13 27.68 12.20
N ASP A 336 5.16 28.00 11.33
CA ASP A 336 3.86 28.56 11.70
C ASP A 336 2.68 27.67 11.26
N PRO A 337 2.51 26.48 11.86
CA PRO A 337 1.46 25.53 11.49
C PRO A 337 0.03 26.05 11.75
N GLY A 338 -0.15 27.20 12.40
CA GLY A 338 -1.47 27.74 12.72
C GLY A 338 -2.16 28.39 11.52
N THR A 339 -1.40 28.97 10.60
CA THR A 339 -1.94 29.76 9.46
C THR A 339 -2.92 28.93 8.60
N ILE A 340 -2.62 27.66 8.36
CA ILE A 340 -3.50 26.79 7.57
C ILE A 340 -4.76 26.40 8.30
N ILE A 341 -4.62 26.12 9.60
CA ILE A 341 -5.74 25.72 10.44
C ILE A 341 -6.76 26.86 10.52
N GLU A 342 -6.30 28.09 10.69
CA GLU A 342 -7.17 29.29 10.66
C GLU A 342 -7.80 29.47 9.27
N ALA A 343 -7.01 29.43 8.19
CA ALA A 343 -7.53 29.60 6.83
C ALA A 343 -8.60 28.55 6.46
N PHE A 344 -8.38 27.29 6.86
CA PHE A 344 -9.34 26.21 6.69
C PHE A 344 -10.62 26.48 7.48
N LEU A 345 -10.53 26.79 8.78
CA LEU A 345 -11.70 26.99 9.63
C LEU A 345 -12.52 28.22 9.24
N ASP A 346 -11.84 29.33 8.90
CA ASP A 346 -12.46 30.55 8.37
C ASP A 346 -13.36 30.23 7.18
N TRP A 347 -12.83 29.50 6.20
CA TRP A 347 -13.56 29.12 5.00
C TRP A 347 -14.62 28.06 5.26
N PHE A 348 -14.26 27.01 6.01
CA PHE A 348 -15.13 25.85 6.23
C PHE A 348 -16.37 26.25 7.03
N LEU A 349 -16.21 27.00 8.12
CA LEU A 349 -17.34 27.41 8.95
C LEU A 349 -18.22 28.45 8.24
N ALA A 350 -17.66 29.27 7.35
CA ALA A 350 -18.44 30.18 6.52
C ALA A 350 -19.27 29.47 5.43
N THR A 351 -18.80 28.31 4.93
CA THR A 351 -19.34 27.69 3.72
C THR A 351 -20.11 26.38 3.99
N HIS A 352 -19.68 25.62 5.00
CA HIS A 352 -20.07 24.23 5.22
C HIS A 352 -20.38 23.90 6.69
N ALA A 353 -20.58 24.88 7.58
CA ALA A 353 -20.86 24.64 9.00
C ALA A 353 -22.09 23.74 9.27
N ASP A 354 -23.04 23.66 8.34
CA ASP A 354 -24.23 22.81 8.43
C ASP A 354 -24.08 21.45 7.73
N ARG A 355 -22.92 21.19 7.11
CA ARG A 355 -22.61 19.93 6.41
C ARG A 355 -21.98 18.92 7.35
N THR A 356 -22.26 17.65 7.07
CA THR A 356 -21.51 16.55 7.68
C THR A 356 -20.15 16.40 7.00
N VAL A 357 -19.09 16.29 7.79
CA VAL A 357 -17.74 15.95 7.34
C VAL A 357 -17.55 14.44 7.40
N LEU A 358 -17.13 13.84 6.29
CA LEU A 358 -16.82 12.42 6.15
C LEU A 358 -15.33 12.24 5.93
N THR A 359 -14.74 11.26 6.62
CA THR A 359 -13.35 10.82 6.44
C THR A 359 -13.28 9.31 6.27
N TRP A 360 -12.13 8.81 5.79
CA TRP A 360 -11.78 7.39 5.86
C TRP A 360 -10.86 7.15 7.05
N ASN A 361 -11.35 6.49 8.11
CA ASN A 361 -10.59 6.23 9.34
C ASN A 361 -10.22 7.48 10.17
N GLY A 362 -10.92 8.61 9.96
CA GLY A 362 -10.57 9.88 10.61
C GLY A 362 -10.74 9.91 12.13
N TYR A 363 -11.59 9.07 12.74
CA TYR A 363 -11.66 8.98 14.20
C TYR A 363 -10.39 8.41 14.85
N ARG A 364 -9.45 7.86 14.04
CA ARG A 364 -8.15 7.40 14.54
C ARG A 364 -6.98 8.27 14.06
N PHE A 365 -7.23 9.28 13.25
CA PHE A 365 -6.15 10.12 12.72
C PHE A 365 -6.63 11.55 12.46
N ASP A 366 -7.40 11.79 11.40
CA ASP A 366 -7.76 13.13 10.92
C ASP A 366 -8.40 14.02 12.00
N TYR A 367 -9.46 13.54 12.65
CA TYR A 367 -10.18 14.35 13.65
C TYR A 367 -9.37 14.60 14.92
N PRO A 368 -8.73 13.58 15.55
CA PRO A 368 -7.86 13.83 16.70
C PRO A 368 -6.72 14.81 16.41
N GLU A 369 -6.12 14.75 15.21
CA GLU A 369 -5.05 15.68 14.85
C GLU A 369 -5.62 17.07 14.56
N LEU A 370 -6.70 17.21 13.80
CA LEU A 370 -7.37 18.50 13.60
C LEU A 370 -7.75 19.15 14.94
N GLU A 371 -8.43 18.44 15.83
CA GLU A 371 -8.80 18.92 17.17
C GLU A 371 -7.57 19.42 17.94
N ARG A 372 -6.49 18.63 17.97
CA ARG A 372 -5.24 19.02 18.64
C ARG A 372 -4.61 20.27 18.04
N PHE A 373 -4.64 20.43 16.73
CA PHE A 373 -4.10 21.62 16.06
C PHE A 373 -5.00 22.85 16.26
N ILE A 374 -6.32 22.67 16.23
CA ILE A 374 -7.31 23.72 16.52
C ILE A 374 -7.12 24.24 17.94
N GLU A 375 -7.10 23.36 18.94
CA GLU A 375 -6.89 23.73 20.34
C GLU A 375 -5.58 24.52 20.55
N LYS A 376 -4.52 24.14 19.84
CA LYS A 376 -3.19 24.71 20.01
C LYS A 376 -3.01 26.04 19.27
N TYR A 377 -3.51 26.14 18.05
CA TYR A 377 -3.18 27.23 17.13
C TYR A 377 -4.37 28.13 16.82
N ALA A 378 -5.59 27.62 16.85
CA ALA A 378 -6.81 28.36 16.54
C ALA A 378 -7.91 28.15 17.60
N PRO A 379 -7.62 28.33 18.91
CA PRO A 379 -8.53 27.92 19.99
C PRO A 379 -9.87 28.66 19.99
N HIS A 380 -9.96 29.80 19.32
CA HIS A 380 -11.19 30.57 19.15
C HIS A 380 -12.20 29.88 18.21
N TYR A 381 -11.77 28.88 17.43
CA TYR A 381 -12.62 28.03 16.61
C TYR A 381 -13.00 26.70 17.26
N ALA A 382 -12.43 26.34 18.42
CA ALA A 382 -12.64 25.04 19.04
C ALA A 382 -14.14 24.74 19.30
N GLU A 383 -14.87 25.69 19.90
CA GLU A 383 -16.31 25.52 20.16
C GLU A 383 -17.12 25.38 18.86
N ALA A 384 -16.77 26.13 17.81
CA ALA A 384 -17.45 26.03 16.53
C ALA A 384 -17.16 24.71 15.80
N TRP A 385 -15.94 24.17 15.95
CA TRP A 385 -15.56 22.87 15.42
C TRP A 385 -16.27 21.73 16.15
N ASP A 386 -16.40 21.80 17.48
CA ASP A 386 -17.11 20.80 18.28
C ASP A 386 -18.58 20.61 17.85
N ASP A 387 -19.19 21.65 17.26
CA ASP A 387 -20.56 21.60 16.73
C ASP A 387 -20.67 20.96 15.33
N VAL A 388 -19.54 20.79 14.61
CA VAL A 388 -19.48 20.16 13.28
C VAL A 388 -19.76 18.66 13.39
N TRP A 389 -20.63 18.11 12.55
CA TRP A 389 -20.86 16.66 12.57
C TRP A 389 -19.82 15.93 11.74
N THR A 390 -19.01 15.14 12.44
CA THR A 390 -17.96 14.31 11.86
C THR A 390 -18.40 12.85 11.82
N TYR A 391 -18.09 12.15 10.73
CA TYR A 391 -18.35 10.71 10.57
C TYR A 391 -17.19 10.00 9.88
N ASP A 392 -16.96 8.75 10.29
CA ASP A 392 -15.91 7.89 9.74
C ASP A 392 -16.54 6.74 8.95
N LEU A 393 -16.35 6.74 7.62
CA LEU A 393 -16.90 5.71 6.74
C LEU A 393 -16.25 4.33 6.99
N TYR A 394 -14.95 4.30 7.31
CA TYR A 394 -14.25 3.06 7.62
C TYR A 394 -14.83 2.42 8.88
N LYS A 395 -15.09 3.22 9.93
CA LYS A 395 -15.77 2.73 11.13
C LYS A 395 -17.13 2.16 10.76
N TRP A 396 -17.97 2.92 10.05
CA TRP A 396 -19.32 2.50 9.70
C TRP A 396 -19.32 1.20 8.88
N ALA A 397 -18.53 1.13 7.80
CA ALA A 397 -18.56 -0.01 6.89
C ALA A 397 -17.88 -1.25 7.52
N VAL A 398 -16.67 -1.07 8.06
CA VAL A 398 -15.77 -2.17 8.40
C VAL A 398 -15.85 -2.52 9.89
N ARG A 399 -15.74 -1.54 10.80
CA ARG A 399 -15.66 -1.82 12.24
C ARG A 399 -17.00 -2.16 12.85
N ASP A 400 -18.04 -1.49 12.40
CA ASP A 400 -19.43 -1.77 12.79
C ASP A 400 -20.04 -2.89 11.93
N GLU A 401 -19.28 -3.44 10.98
CA GLU A 401 -19.65 -4.54 10.09
C GLU A 401 -20.94 -4.29 9.28
N ASN A 402 -21.22 -3.03 8.93
CA ASN A 402 -22.42 -2.69 8.15
C ASN A 402 -22.30 -3.05 6.66
N ALA A 403 -21.07 -3.26 6.14
CA ALA A 403 -20.85 -3.62 4.76
C ALA A 403 -19.68 -4.61 4.57
N LEU A 404 -19.74 -5.38 3.48
CA LEU A 404 -18.60 -6.07 2.88
C LEU A 404 -18.14 -5.26 1.67
N LEU A 405 -16.82 -5.09 1.53
CA LEU A 405 -16.22 -4.24 0.51
C LEU A 405 -15.40 -5.09 -0.47
N PRO A 406 -15.33 -4.70 -1.75
CA PRO A 406 -14.65 -5.47 -2.80
C PRO A 406 -13.12 -5.34 -2.79
N GLY A 407 -12.58 -4.42 -1.98
CA GLY A 407 -11.15 -4.22 -1.86
C GLY A 407 -10.42 -5.44 -1.31
N ARG A 408 -9.24 -5.76 -1.87
CA ARG A 408 -8.38 -6.84 -1.35
C ARG A 408 -7.97 -6.61 0.10
N THR A 409 -7.86 -5.34 0.46
CA THR A 409 -7.80 -4.89 1.84
C THR A 409 -8.83 -3.78 2.02
N ASN A 410 -9.07 -3.37 3.26
CA ASN A 410 -9.94 -2.24 3.57
C ASN A 410 -9.17 -0.91 3.62
N LYS A 411 -8.07 -0.76 2.86
CA LYS A 411 -7.50 0.56 2.57
C LYS A 411 -8.42 1.29 1.58
N LEU A 412 -8.43 2.62 1.62
CA LEU A 412 -9.30 3.42 0.75
C LEU A 412 -9.01 3.09 -0.73
N ASP A 413 -7.75 3.18 -1.14
CA ASP A 413 -7.29 2.95 -2.51
C ASP A 413 -7.67 1.56 -3.01
N ASP A 414 -7.52 0.54 -2.17
CA ASP A 414 -7.85 -0.85 -2.53
C ASP A 414 -9.35 -1.03 -2.79
N VAL A 415 -10.19 -0.38 -1.97
CA VAL A 415 -11.64 -0.45 -2.12
C VAL A 415 -12.09 0.39 -3.31
N ALA A 416 -11.57 1.61 -3.46
CA ALA A 416 -11.88 2.51 -4.56
C ALA A 416 -11.49 1.90 -5.90
N ALA A 417 -10.27 1.35 -6.02
CA ALA A 417 -9.80 0.68 -7.23
C ALA A 417 -10.65 -0.55 -7.58
N ALA A 418 -11.05 -1.36 -6.58
CA ALA A 418 -11.94 -2.49 -6.80
C ALA A 418 -13.35 -2.06 -7.27
N LEU A 419 -13.76 -0.83 -6.93
CA LEU A 419 -14.98 -0.17 -7.42
C LEU A 419 -14.76 0.59 -8.73
N SER A 420 -13.66 0.32 -9.45
CA SER A 420 -13.30 0.96 -10.72
C SER A 420 -13.14 2.47 -10.63
N PHE A 421 -12.70 3.00 -9.48
CA PHE A 421 -12.26 4.39 -9.37
C PHE A 421 -10.93 4.57 -10.10
N GLU A 422 -10.89 5.50 -11.05
CA GLU A 422 -9.67 5.90 -11.76
C GLU A 422 -9.09 7.14 -11.07
N GLY A 423 -8.08 6.92 -10.21
CA GLY A 423 -7.40 8.00 -9.49
C GLY A 423 -6.41 8.79 -10.35
N ALA A 424 -5.81 9.82 -9.77
CA ALA A 424 -4.88 10.75 -10.44
C ALA A 424 -3.49 10.16 -10.78
N ASP A 425 -3.26 8.86 -10.52
CA ASP A 425 -1.98 8.11 -10.65
C ASP A 425 -0.76 8.94 -10.19
N THR A 426 -0.89 9.56 -9.02
CA THR A 426 0.20 10.37 -8.47
C THR A 426 1.39 9.50 -8.13
N GLY A 427 1.22 8.20 -7.88
CA GLY A 427 2.28 7.27 -7.47
C GLY A 427 2.98 7.69 -6.18
N LEU A 428 2.31 8.49 -5.34
CA LEU A 428 2.73 8.86 -4.01
C LEU A 428 2.13 7.90 -2.98
N SER A 429 2.74 7.88 -1.81
CA SER A 429 2.20 7.27 -0.59
C SER A 429 2.32 8.30 0.52
N GLY A 430 1.47 8.21 1.56
CA GLY A 430 1.57 9.11 2.72
C GLY A 430 2.98 9.22 3.33
N ALA A 431 3.77 8.14 3.32
CA ALA A 431 5.15 8.17 3.78
C ALA A 431 6.09 8.99 2.88
N GLN A 432 5.88 8.95 1.56
CA GLN A 432 6.63 9.78 0.61
C GLN A 432 6.20 11.24 0.68
N THR A 433 4.89 11.48 0.82
CA THR A 433 4.27 12.79 1.05
C THR A 433 4.87 13.46 2.30
N ALA A 434 4.91 12.74 3.42
CA ALA A 434 5.57 13.18 4.66
C ALA A 434 7.08 13.41 4.48
N ALA A 435 7.81 12.48 3.85
CA ALA A 435 9.26 12.60 3.67
C ALA A 435 9.66 13.77 2.76
N ALA A 436 8.88 14.05 1.72
CA ALA A 436 9.08 15.22 0.86
C ALA A 436 8.90 16.51 1.66
N TYR A 437 7.83 16.59 2.46
CA TYR A 437 7.58 17.77 3.29
C TYR A 437 8.64 17.96 4.39
N GLN A 438 9.04 16.90 5.10
CA GLN A 438 10.14 16.96 6.07
C GLN A 438 11.46 17.43 5.42
N ARG A 439 11.71 17.07 4.16
CA ARG A 439 12.87 17.58 3.42
C ARG A 439 12.76 19.09 3.23
N PHE A 440 11.60 19.58 2.80
CA PHE A 440 11.33 21.02 2.69
C PHE A 440 11.53 21.74 4.03
N MET A 441 10.98 21.23 5.14
CA MET A 441 11.16 21.83 6.47
C MET A 441 12.63 21.96 6.86
N ARG A 442 13.46 20.97 6.52
CA ARG A 442 14.89 20.95 6.86
C ARG A 442 15.74 21.85 5.98
N THR A 443 15.41 21.98 4.68
CA THR A 443 16.24 22.71 3.71
C THR A 443 15.74 24.12 3.43
N GLY A 444 14.45 24.39 3.68
CA GLY A 444 13.77 25.61 3.24
C GLY A 444 13.63 25.72 1.71
N ASP A 445 13.91 24.64 0.97
CA ASP A 445 13.89 24.65 -0.50
C ASP A 445 12.56 24.11 -1.01
N PRO A 446 11.65 24.95 -1.54
CA PRO A 446 10.34 24.52 -2.00
C PRO A 446 10.39 23.61 -3.24
N SER A 447 11.53 23.53 -3.94
CA SER A 447 11.69 22.62 -5.08
C SER A 447 11.79 21.14 -4.66
N THR A 448 11.99 20.89 -3.36
CA THR A 448 12.04 19.54 -2.80
C THR A 448 10.68 18.84 -2.73
N VAL A 449 9.58 19.60 -2.92
CA VAL A 449 8.20 19.09 -2.94
C VAL A 449 7.60 19.37 -4.32
N ALA A 450 7.08 18.32 -4.94
CA ALA A 450 6.28 18.47 -6.17
C ALA A 450 4.84 18.89 -5.81
N TRP A 451 4.63 20.16 -5.47
CA TRP A 451 3.37 20.68 -4.88
C TRP A 451 2.11 20.22 -5.61
N GLU A 452 1.99 20.47 -6.91
CA GLU A 452 0.82 20.07 -7.71
C GLU A 452 0.56 18.55 -7.72
N ARG A 453 1.60 17.74 -7.54
CA ARG A 453 1.47 16.28 -7.46
C ARG A 453 0.92 15.84 -6.10
N HIS A 454 1.33 16.50 -5.02
CA HIS A 454 0.83 16.20 -3.68
C HIS A 454 -0.57 16.77 -3.45
N GLU A 455 -0.87 17.94 -4.02
CA GLU A 455 -2.21 18.52 -3.95
C GLU A 455 -3.26 17.61 -4.59
N ARG A 456 -2.92 17.05 -5.76
CA ARG A 456 -3.74 16.04 -6.44
C ARG A 456 -3.85 14.74 -5.69
N TYR A 457 -2.86 14.36 -4.87
CA TYR A 457 -2.92 13.13 -4.09
C TYR A 457 -4.02 13.22 -3.02
N CYS A 458 -4.05 14.31 -2.24
CA CYS A 458 -5.10 14.55 -1.25
C CYS A 458 -6.49 14.78 -1.89
N GLU A 459 -6.55 15.43 -3.07
CA GLU A 459 -7.81 15.54 -3.83
C GLU A 459 -8.34 14.16 -4.23
N ASP A 460 -7.45 13.29 -4.70
CA ASP A 460 -7.77 11.92 -5.10
C ASP A 460 -8.35 11.12 -3.93
N ASP A 461 -7.76 11.23 -2.74
CA ASP A 461 -8.25 10.57 -1.51
C ASP A 461 -9.65 11.06 -1.14
N CYS A 462 -9.92 12.37 -1.21
CA CYS A 462 -11.25 12.92 -0.98
C CYS A 462 -12.29 12.40 -2.00
N ARG A 463 -11.92 12.34 -3.28
CA ARG A 463 -12.81 11.85 -4.35
C ARG A 463 -13.02 10.34 -4.29
N ALA A 464 -11.98 9.58 -3.95
CA ALA A 464 -12.05 8.13 -3.73
C ALA A 464 -12.98 7.81 -2.57
N LEU A 465 -12.91 8.57 -1.47
CA LEU A 465 -13.82 8.44 -0.33
C LEU A 465 -15.29 8.63 -0.76
N TRP A 466 -15.58 9.67 -1.55
CA TRP A 466 -16.93 9.88 -2.07
C TRP A 466 -17.38 8.73 -2.98
N HIS A 467 -16.50 8.24 -3.86
CA HIS A 467 -16.81 7.12 -4.76
C HIS A 467 -17.19 5.86 -3.99
N VAL A 468 -16.43 5.54 -2.93
CA VAL A 468 -16.73 4.42 -2.03
C VAL A 468 -18.07 4.64 -1.31
N TYR A 469 -18.31 5.84 -0.78
CA TYR A 469 -19.58 6.19 -0.15
C TYR A 469 -20.78 5.98 -1.09
N ALA A 470 -20.69 6.49 -2.32
CA ALA A 470 -21.74 6.39 -3.33
C ALA A 470 -22.00 4.93 -3.72
N ALA A 471 -20.96 4.12 -3.91
CA ALA A 471 -21.09 2.70 -4.21
C ALA A 471 -21.79 1.93 -3.09
N ILE A 472 -21.44 2.18 -1.82
CA ILE A 472 -22.11 1.54 -0.67
C ILE A 472 -23.56 1.99 -0.57
N ARG A 473 -23.87 3.27 -0.85
CA ARG A 473 -25.24 3.79 -0.85
C ARG A 473 -26.13 3.05 -1.86
N ASP A 474 -25.59 2.82 -3.05
CA ASP A 474 -26.32 2.24 -4.18
C ASP A 474 -26.27 0.70 -4.20
N ALA A 475 -25.47 0.10 -3.31
CA ALA A 475 -25.32 -1.34 -3.18
C ALA A 475 -26.60 -2.08 -2.76
N GLY A 476 -26.69 -3.32 -3.23
CA GLY A 476 -27.69 -4.28 -2.77
C GLY A 476 -27.61 -4.51 -1.26
N ARG A 477 -28.76 -4.84 -0.67
CA ARG A 477 -28.87 -5.22 0.74
C ARG A 477 -29.23 -6.68 0.84
N ARG A 478 -28.53 -7.42 1.71
CA ARG A 478 -28.97 -8.74 2.14
C ARG A 478 -29.77 -8.58 3.43
N ALA A 479 -31.06 -8.91 3.42
CA ALA A 479 -31.81 -8.90 4.67
C ALA A 479 -31.28 -10.03 5.57
N THR A 480 -31.16 -9.78 6.88
CA THR A 480 -30.84 -10.80 7.88
C THR A 480 -31.84 -11.97 7.90
N THR A 481 -32.98 -11.84 7.22
CA THR A 481 -34.02 -12.87 7.06
C THR A 481 -33.97 -13.64 5.75
N ASP A 482 -33.09 -13.32 4.80
CA ASP A 482 -32.97 -14.04 3.51
C ASP A 482 -32.21 -15.38 3.64
N ALA A 483 -32.17 -15.94 4.84
CA ALA A 483 -31.90 -17.34 5.10
C ALA A 483 -33.08 -18.23 4.63
N ALA A 484 -33.49 -18.09 3.38
CA ALA A 484 -34.45 -18.97 2.72
C ALA A 484 -34.40 -18.76 1.20
N THR A 485 -33.41 -19.34 0.55
CA THR A 485 -33.56 -19.92 -0.80
C THR A 485 -32.48 -20.97 -0.98
N ASP A 486 -32.67 -22.06 -0.23
CA ASP A 486 -32.19 -23.37 -0.62
C ASP A 486 -32.82 -23.67 -2.00
N SER A 487 -32.01 -23.62 -3.04
CA SER A 487 -32.39 -24.02 -4.40
C SER A 487 -32.61 -25.54 -4.41
N GLY A 488 -33.82 -25.95 -4.05
CA GLY A 488 -34.17 -27.36 -3.93
C GLY A 488 -35.65 -27.62 -3.67
N GLY A 489 -36.55 -26.92 -4.38
CA GLY A 489 -37.99 -27.15 -4.25
C GLY A 489 -38.70 -27.02 -5.59
N THR A 490 -39.08 -28.16 -6.17
CA THR A 490 -40.01 -28.25 -7.31
C THR A 490 -41.23 -27.35 -7.10
N GLN A 491 -41.39 -26.36 -7.97
CA GLN A 491 -42.56 -25.50 -8.04
C GLN A 491 -43.76 -26.34 -8.50
N ALA A 492 -44.57 -26.81 -7.55
CA ALA A 492 -45.91 -27.33 -7.82
C ALA A 492 -46.89 -26.14 -7.80
N GLY A 493 -47.58 -25.93 -8.92
CA GLY A 493 -48.53 -24.85 -9.09
C GLY A 493 -49.76 -24.94 -8.18
N LEU A 494 -50.29 -23.76 -7.84
CA LEU A 494 -51.64 -23.50 -7.36
C LEU A 494 -52.05 -22.21 -8.12
N GLY A 495 -53.06 -22.16 -8.98
CA GLY A 495 -54.34 -22.85 -8.93
C GLY A 495 -55.33 -21.96 -8.17
N ASP A 496 -56.17 -21.23 -8.92
CA ASP A 496 -57.34 -20.41 -8.56
C ASP A 496 -57.71 -20.27 -7.08
N PHE A 497 -57.76 -19.02 -6.59
CA PHE A 497 -58.87 -18.47 -5.76
C PHE A 497 -58.99 -16.96 -5.95
#